data_AF-A0A1H1D5J2-F1
#
_entry.id   AF-A0A1H1D5J2-F1
#
_cell.length_a   1.000
_cell.length_b   1.000
_cell.length_c   1.000
_cell.angle_alpha   90.00
_cell.angle_beta   90.00
_cell.angle_gamma   90.00
#
_symmetry.space_group_name_H-M   'P 1'
#
loop_
_entity.id
_entity.type
_entity.pdbx_description
1 polymer ?
#
loop_
_entity_poly.entity_id
_entity_poly.type
_entity_poly.pdbx_seq_one_letter_code
_entity_poly.pdbx_strand_id
1 'polypeptide(L)'
;MNPFRAARTHDDRPTAKHPLVDSAGGGTIRIESRAGIVRLGRAQVDVLRTASAEGARPILVTDGLSVVTEAFRQALVDAGGAWVVRGDDGLRNGLDGRRLEEFTDAVLLGPPTTVEDVAVGHLRPEPATADQLVVSASVRHRASAETVLGTTTELLAVELAGAAPTGWGTHEPATRAWDRRAVTEVARERMPDPTRLLAVGSPAAPLAMTITAQRTEHGVEELTTGLLSVGAPGDAAASVRVAAVPQVLGRLAATQLPLFALVLRRPGRADLAQAPRMALPPVPVAMLLGAPSVRALALDPEAMRDRFGAVVAGRPRIPALVLPFGRSPDRDPVEELAAVLAHIGRDRVADAVGMDDRTREQVQRAAEQ
;
A
#
# COMPACT_ATOMS: atom_id res chain seq x y z
N MET A 1 45.65 44.53 2.52
CA MET A 1 44.92 44.12 1.31
C MET A 1 44.57 42.65 1.49
N ASN A 2 43.41 42.35 2.08
CA ASN A 2 43.12 41.07 2.74
C ASN A 2 42.40 40.10 1.78
N PRO A 3 42.93 38.90 1.49
CA PRO A 3 42.39 37.95 0.52
C PRO A 3 41.43 36.95 1.19
N PHE A 4 40.39 37.46 1.87
CA PHE A 4 39.30 36.63 2.38
C PHE A 4 38.00 37.04 1.69
N ARG A 5 37.88 36.65 0.42
CA ARG A 5 36.58 36.63 -0.24
C ARG A 5 35.87 35.38 0.30
N ALA A 6 35.04 35.59 1.32
CA ALA A 6 34.15 34.58 1.85
C ALA A 6 33.42 33.90 0.68
N ALA A 7 33.63 32.59 0.53
CA ALA A 7 32.75 31.77 -0.26
C ALA A 7 31.36 31.94 0.35
N ARG A 8 30.44 32.51 -0.44
CA ARG A 8 29.02 32.56 -0.07
C ARG A 8 28.56 31.11 -0.02
N THR A 9 28.44 30.55 1.17
CA THR A 9 27.64 29.35 1.42
C THR A 9 26.25 29.66 0.88
N HIS A 10 25.84 28.95 -0.17
CA HIS A 10 24.45 28.98 -0.63
C HIS A 10 23.60 28.51 0.56
N ASP A 11 22.69 29.36 1.03
CA ASP A 11 21.77 28.99 2.10
C ASP A 11 20.73 28.05 1.46
N ASP A 12 21.02 26.75 1.45
CA ASP A 12 20.14 25.66 0.99
C ASP A 12 18.97 25.42 1.98
N ARG A 13 18.35 26.51 2.45
CA ARG A 13 17.09 26.45 3.20
C ARG A 13 15.94 26.74 2.23
N PRO A 14 14.85 25.96 2.27
CA PRO A 14 13.72 26.18 1.39
C PRO A 14 13.13 27.58 1.56
N THR A 15 12.64 28.15 0.47
CA THR A 15 11.68 29.25 0.50
C THR A 15 10.36 28.85 1.19
N ALA A 16 10.05 27.55 1.29
CA ALA A 16 8.99 26.99 2.12
C ALA A 16 9.38 26.94 3.62
N LYS A 17 8.80 27.83 4.44
CA LYS A 17 8.87 27.77 5.90
C LYS A 17 7.86 26.76 6.45
N HIS A 18 8.19 25.47 6.46
CA HIS A 18 7.38 24.46 7.14
C HIS A 18 8.11 23.95 8.40
N PRO A 19 7.46 23.87 9.58
CA PRO A 19 8.13 23.59 10.87
C PRO A 19 8.78 22.21 10.98
N LEU A 20 8.36 21.25 10.16
CA LEU A 20 8.98 19.92 10.11
C LEU A 20 10.18 19.84 9.15
N VAL A 21 10.45 20.86 8.34
CA VAL A 21 11.48 20.76 7.31
C VAL A 21 12.83 21.10 7.92
N ASP A 22 13.73 20.11 7.95
CA ASP A 22 15.09 20.26 8.45
C ASP A 22 16.02 20.84 7.39
N SER A 23 15.80 20.49 6.12
CA SER A 23 16.51 21.08 4.97
C SER A 23 15.74 20.86 3.68
N ALA A 24 16.01 21.67 2.66
CA ALA A 24 15.51 21.42 1.31
C ALA A 24 16.48 21.97 0.27
N GLY A 25 16.58 21.28 -0.85
CA GLY A 25 17.55 21.58 -1.90
C GLY A 25 17.64 20.43 -2.88
N GLY A 26 18.17 20.68 -4.07
CA GLY A 26 18.37 19.63 -5.08
C GLY A 26 17.08 18.90 -5.50
N GLY A 27 15.91 19.56 -5.42
CA GLY A 27 14.61 18.95 -5.72
C GLY A 27 14.09 18.01 -4.62
N THR A 28 14.58 18.16 -3.37
CA THR A 28 14.16 17.33 -2.23
C THR A 28 13.79 18.18 -1.01
N ILE A 29 12.89 17.66 -0.18
CA ILE A 29 12.55 18.20 1.14
C ILE A 29 12.84 17.12 2.18
N ARG A 30 13.71 17.41 3.15
CA ARG A 30 14.11 16.45 4.18
C ARG A 30 13.42 16.73 5.51
N ILE A 31 12.94 15.67 6.13
CA ILE A 31 12.35 15.66 7.47
C ILE A 31 13.04 14.58 8.32
N GLU A 32 13.54 14.94 9.49
CA GLU A 32 14.18 14.03 10.44
C GLU A 32 13.24 13.68 11.59
N SER A 33 13.24 12.41 12.00
CA SER A 33 12.52 11.95 13.18
C SER A 33 13.36 10.99 14.01
N ARG A 34 13.26 11.13 15.33
CA ARG A 34 13.82 10.19 16.32
C ARG A 34 12.71 9.45 17.09
N ALA A 35 11.47 9.51 16.61
CA ALA A 35 10.37 8.80 17.24
C ALA A 35 10.54 7.29 16.99
N GLY A 36 10.26 6.47 18.02
CA GLY A 36 10.26 5.01 17.86
C GLY A 36 9.21 4.53 16.85
N ILE A 37 8.08 5.22 16.76
CA ILE A 37 7.04 5.00 15.74
C ILE A 37 6.78 6.31 15.03
N VAL A 38 7.11 6.38 13.75
CA VAL A 38 6.90 7.55 12.90
C VAL A 38 5.58 7.40 12.16
N ARG A 39 4.65 8.33 12.40
CA ARG A 39 3.26 8.27 11.93
C ARG A 39 2.97 9.32 10.86
N LEU A 40 1.95 9.07 10.04
CA LEU A 40 1.42 10.04 9.08
C LEU A 40 0.54 11.06 9.82
N GLY A 41 1.15 11.88 10.67
CA GLY A 41 0.46 12.94 11.38
C GLY A 41 0.04 14.09 10.47
N ARG A 42 -0.74 15.03 11.02
CA ARG A 42 -1.24 16.19 10.27
C ARG A 42 -0.11 17.00 9.62
N ALA A 43 0.98 17.20 10.36
CA ALA A 43 2.12 17.95 9.88
C ALA A 43 2.90 17.18 8.80
N GLN A 44 2.99 15.84 8.90
CA GLN A 44 3.58 14.99 7.87
C GLN A 44 2.76 15.07 6.57
N VAL A 45 1.43 14.97 6.66
CA VAL A 45 0.54 15.16 5.51
C VAL A 45 0.78 16.53 4.85
N ASP A 46 0.91 17.59 5.65
CA ASP A 46 1.14 18.94 5.12
C ASP A 46 2.52 19.11 4.45
N VAL A 47 3.57 18.49 4.99
CA VAL A 47 4.89 18.44 4.33
C VAL A 47 4.81 17.70 3.00
N LEU A 48 4.22 16.50 2.97
CA LEU A 48 4.13 15.71 1.74
C LEU A 48 3.36 16.47 0.64
N ARG A 49 2.30 17.18 1.03
CA ARG A 49 1.53 18.05 0.14
C ARG A 49 2.37 19.24 -0.35
N THR A 50 3.11 19.88 0.55
CA THR A 50 4.02 20.99 0.20
C THR A 50 5.10 20.54 -0.77
N ALA A 51 5.74 19.40 -0.51
CA ALA A 51 6.75 18.81 -1.39
C ALA A 51 6.18 18.57 -2.80
N SER A 52 5.00 17.94 -2.88
CA SER A 52 4.33 17.72 -4.17
C SER A 52 3.99 19.02 -4.90
N ALA A 53 3.55 20.07 -4.19
CA ALA A 53 3.23 21.36 -4.79
C ALA A 53 4.47 22.10 -5.33
N GLU A 54 5.63 21.87 -4.72
CA GLU A 54 6.92 22.42 -5.15
C GLU A 54 7.66 21.54 -6.17
N GLY A 55 7.08 20.39 -6.56
CA GLY A 55 7.74 19.41 -7.42
C GLY A 55 8.96 18.74 -6.77
N ALA A 56 9.06 18.80 -5.44
CA ALA A 56 10.14 18.22 -4.66
C ALA A 56 9.78 16.82 -4.15
N ARG A 57 10.79 15.97 -3.96
CA ARG A 57 10.63 14.61 -3.41
C ARG A 57 10.93 14.60 -1.91
N PRO A 58 10.00 14.14 -1.05
CA PRO A 58 10.22 14.13 0.39
C PRO A 58 11.18 13.00 0.81
N ILE A 59 12.09 13.29 1.74
CA ILE A 59 13.01 12.31 2.34
C ILE A 59 12.77 12.28 3.84
N LEU A 60 12.24 11.17 4.35
CA LEU A 60 12.16 10.89 5.77
C LEU A 60 13.50 10.31 6.25
N VAL A 61 14.15 10.93 7.23
CA VAL A 61 15.34 10.38 7.88
C VAL A 61 15.01 9.89 9.28
N THR A 62 15.37 8.65 9.59
CA THR A 62 15.28 8.09 10.94
C THR A 62 16.58 7.43 11.38
N ASP A 63 16.62 6.98 12.64
CA ASP A 63 17.60 5.99 13.07
C ASP A 63 17.15 4.56 12.74
N GLY A 64 18.00 3.58 13.07
CA GLY A 64 17.75 2.16 12.84
C GLY A 64 16.82 1.47 13.84
N LEU A 65 16.22 2.22 14.79
CA LEU A 65 15.28 1.74 15.80
C LEU A 65 13.85 2.24 15.54
N SER A 66 13.68 3.30 14.77
CA SER A 66 12.38 3.77 14.30
C SER A 66 11.70 2.77 13.37
N VAL A 67 10.38 2.65 13.52
CA VAL A 67 9.48 2.02 12.54
C VAL A 67 8.55 3.07 11.93
N VAL A 68 8.12 2.84 10.69
CA VAL A 68 7.20 3.73 9.95
C VAL A 68 5.85 3.05 9.85
N THR A 69 4.76 3.74 10.20
CA THR A 69 3.41 3.18 10.04
C THR A 69 3.09 2.93 8.57
N GLU A 70 2.23 1.94 8.29
CA GLU A 70 1.83 1.63 6.91
C GLU A 70 1.24 2.85 6.20
N ALA A 71 0.44 3.66 6.89
CA ALA A 71 -0.13 4.88 6.34
C ALA A 71 0.97 5.87 5.89
N PHE A 72 2.01 6.08 6.70
CA PHE A 72 3.09 6.98 6.32
C PHE A 72 3.96 6.37 5.21
N ARG A 73 4.27 5.08 5.31
CA ARG A 73 5.02 4.37 4.27
C ARG A 73 4.36 4.54 2.90
N GLN A 74 3.06 4.28 2.80
CA GLN A 74 2.28 4.46 1.57
C GLN A 74 2.31 5.92 1.10
N ALA A 75 1.96 6.87 1.96
CA ALA A 75 1.91 8.28 1.59
C ALA A 75 3.28 8.84 1.14
N LEU A 76 4.37 8.37 1.76
CA LEU A 76 5.74 8.74 1.40
C LEU A 76 6.10 8.22 0.01
N VAL A 77 5.82 6.94 -0.25
CA VAL A 77 6.03 6.31 -1.57
C VAL A 77 5.17 7.00 -2.63
N ASP A 78 3.91 7.30 -2.34
CA ASP A 78 2.99 7.98 -3.25
C ASP A 78 3.43 9.39 -3.62
N ALA A 79 4.13 10.08 -2.71
CA ALA A 79 4.73 11.38 -2.96
C ALA A 79 6.07 11.29 -3.74
N GLY A 80 6.47 10.10 -4.20
CA GLY A 80 7.78 9.86 -4.83
C GLY A 80 8.96 10.03 -3.86
N GLY A 81 8.67 9.98 -2.56
CA GLY A 81 9.67 10.14 -1.51
C GLY A 81 10.40 8.86 -1.16
N ALA A 82 11.38 8.99 -0.27
CA ALA A 82 12.15 7.87 0.24
C ALA A 82 12.33 7.94 1.75
N TRP A 83 12.56 6.77 2.35
CA TRP A 83 12.93 6.64 3.75
C TRP A 83 14.43 6.34 3.83
N VAL A 84 15.19 7.23 4.44
CA VAL A 84 16.62 7.06 4.74
C VAL A 84 16.78 6.70 6.20
N VAL A 85 17.63 5.73 6.46
CA VAL A 85 18.02 5.31 7.79
C VAL A 85 19.49 5.60 7.98
N ARG A 86 19.77 6.35 9.05
CA ARG A 86 21.12 6.64 9.51
C ARG A 86 21.50 5.61 10.57
N GLY A 87 22.56 4.85 10.34
CA GLY A 87 23.08 3.85 11.27
C GLY A 87 24.61 3.82 11.29
N ASP A 88 25.16 2.91 12.09
CA ASP A 88 26.61 2.70 12.18
C ASP A 88 27.22 2.19 10.85
N ASP A 89 26.39 1.61 9.99
CA ASP A 89 26.74 1.12 8.65
C ASP A 89 26.59 2.18 7.55
N GLY A 90 26.37 3.45 7.92
CA GLY A 90 26.19 4.58 7.00
C GLY A 90 24.73 4.92 6.74
N LEU A 91 24.45 5.47 5.56
CA LEU A 91 23.10 5.75 5.09
C LEU A 91 22.58 4.57 4.27
N ARG A 92 21.31 4.23 4.47
CA ARG A 92 20.62 3.26 3.64
C ARG A 92 19.17 3.64 3.42
N ASN A 93 18.57 3.14 2.36
CA ASN A 93 17.12 3.18 2.19
C ASN A 93 16.47 2.18 3.17
N GLY A 94 15.49 2.63 3.94
CA GLY A 94 14.80 1.84 4.94
C GLY A 94 13.82 0.82 4.36
N LEU A 95 13.37 1.00 3.11
CA LEU A 95 12.43 0.09 2.45
C LEU A 95 13.11 -1.13 1.83
N ASP A 96 14.21 -0.93 1.11
CA ASP A 96 14.88 -1.99 0.31
C ASP A 96 16.33 -2.25 0.74
N GLY A 97 16.87 -1.47 1.68
CA GLY A 97 18.21 -1.63 2.20
C GLY A 97 19.33 -1.09 1.32
N ARG A 98 19.04 -0.43 0.19
CA ARG A 98 20.04 0.18 -0.71
C ARG A 98 21.02 1.05 0.08
N ARG A 99 22.33 0.83 -0.07
CA ARG A 99 23.38 1.71 0.47
C ARG A 99 23.36 3.06 -0.25
N LEU A 100 23.54 4.13 0.52
CA LEU A 100 23.50 5.50 0.04
C LEU A 100 24.78 6.22 0.50
N GLU A 101 25.36 7.04 -0.36
CA GLU A 101 26.46 7.93 0.01
C GLU A 101 25.90 9.28 0.47
N GLU A 102 24.84 9.75 -0.21
CA GLU A 102 24.15 10.99 0.08
C GLU A 102 22.64 10.78 0.30
N PHE A 103 21.98 11.70 1.00
CA PHE A 103 20.53 11.60 1.23
C PHE A 103 19.73 11.58 -0.09
N THR A 104 20.17 12.33 -1.09
CA THR A 104 19.51 12.41 -2.40
C THR A 104 19.58 11.11 -3.19
N ASP A 105 20.56 10.24 -2.90
CA ASP A 105 20.66 8.94 -3.55
C ASP A 105 19.41 8.08 -3.30
N ALA A 106 18.76 8.26 -2.15
CA ALA A 106 17.57 7.52 -1.74
C ALA A 106 16.40 7.62 -2.73
N VAL A 107 16.39 8.71 -3.51
CA VAL A 107 15.34 9.00 -4.46
C VAL A 107 15.85 8.96 -5.91
N LEU A 108 17.16 8.98 -6.14
CA LEU A 108 17.79 8.96 -7.48
C LEU A 108 18.18 7.55 -7.91
N LEU A 109 18.59 6.70 -6.96
CA LEU A 109 18.94 5.32 -7.21
C LEU A 109 17.70 4.45 -7.18
N GLY A 110 17.69 3.44 -8.06
CA GLY A 110 16.70 2.37 -8.02
C GLY A 110 17.01 1.33 -6.93
N PRO A 111 16.15 0.30 -6.82
CA PRO A 111 16.35 -0.80 -5.88
C PRO A 111 17.72 -1.46 -6.05
N PRO A 112 18.27 -2.12 -5.02
CA PRO A 112 19.53 -2.84 -5.11
C PRO A 112 19.46 -3.93 -6.18
N THR A 113 20.49 -4.06 -7.02
CA THR A 113 20.55 -5.11 -8.05
C THR A 113 21.53 -6.24 -7.70
N THR A 114 22.38 -6.00 -6.71
CA THR A 114 23.35 -6.96 -6.17
C THR A 114 23.25 -7.01 -4.65
N VAL A 115 23.82 -8.04 -4.01
CA VAL A 115 23.83 -8.16 -2.55
C VAL A 115 24.75 -7.10 -1.93
N GLU A 116 25.80 -6.71 -2.64
CA GLU A 116 26.78 -5.70 -2.26
C GLU A 116 26.14 -4.30 -2.13
N ASP A 117 25.11 -4.02 -2.94
CA ASP A 117 24.32 -2.80 -2.87
C ASP A 117 23.48 -2.70 -1.58
N VAL A 118 23.33 -3.80 -0.84
CA VAL A 118 22.49 -3.85 0.37
C VAL A 118 23.32 -3.61 1.63
N ALA A 119 22.82 -2.73 2.47
CA ALA A 119 23.42 -2.43 3.76
C ALA A 119 23.26 -3.61 4.73
N VAL A 120 24.36 -4.02 5.38
CA VAL A 120 24.36 -5.15 6.33
C VAL A 120 23.35 -4.96 7.46
N GLY A 121 23.11 -3.72 7.92
CA GLY A 121 22.10 -3.44 8.93
C GLY A 121 20.67 -3.76 8.49
N HIS A 122 20.39 -3.74 7.18
CA HIS A 122 19.09 -4.14 6.62
C HIS A 122 18.93 -5.67 6.57
N LEU A 123 20.00 -6.42 6.31
CA LEU A 123 19.98 -7.89 6.25
C LEU A 123 19.71 -8.57 7.61
N ARG A 124 19.66 -7.81 8.70
CA ARG A 124 19.37 -8.36 10.02
C ARG A 124 17.93 -8.87 10.08
N PRO A 125 17.71 -10.15 10.42
CA PRO A 125 16.36 -10.68 10.52
C PRO A 125 15.62 -10.04 11.69
N GLU A 126 14.34 -9.76 11.48
CA GLU A 126 13.41 -9.40 12.54
C GLU A 126 12.41 -10.55 12.72
N PRO A 127 12.29 -11.13 13.93
CA PRO A 127 11.30 -12.17 14.18
C PRO A 127 9.88 -11.66 13.89
N ALA A 128 9.16 -12.37 13.02
CA ALA A 128 7.77 -12.05 12.77
C ALA A 128 6.92 -12.37 14.00
N THR A 129 6.06 -11.42 14.37
CA THR A 129 5.10 -11.57 15.47
C THR A 129 3.67 -11.72 14.96
N ALA A 130 3.44 -11.56 13.65
CA ALA A 130 2.16 -11.78 13.00
C ALA A 130 2.34 -12.29 11.56
N ASP A 131 1.38 -13.06 11.08
CA ASP A 131 1.09 -13.18 9.67
C ASP A 131 0.20 -12.00 9.23
N GLN A 132 0.63 -11.33 8.18
CA GLN A 132 -0.05 -10.17 7.62
C GLN A 132 -0.62 -10.53 6.25
N LEU A 133 -1.78 -9.96 5.93
CA LEU A 133 -2.26 -9.88 4.56
C LEU A 133 -2.00 -8.50 4.00
N VAL A 134 -1.33 -8.45 2.85
CA VAL A 134 -1.18 -7.26 2.02
C VAL A 134 -2.36 -7.22 1.07
N VAL A 135 -3.16 -6.17 1.13
CA VAL A 135 -4.39 -6.04 0.36
C VAL A 135 -4.24 -4.90 -0.65
N SER A 136 -4.66 -5.16 -1.88
CA SER A 136 -5.03 -4.14 -2.86
C SER A 136 -6.36 -4.54 -3.48
N ALA A 137 -7.40 -3.73 -3.33
CA ALA A 137 -8.73 -4.00 -3.85
C ALA A 137 -9.37 -2.73 -4.41
N SER A 138 -9.75 -2.76 -5.68
CA SER A 138 -10.45 -1.67 -6.36
C SER A 138 -11.89 -2.07 -6.64
N VAL A 139 -12.83 -1.20 -6.26
CA VAL A 139 -14.27 -1.39 -6.44
C VAL A 139 -14.87 -0.16 -7.09
N ARG A 140 -15.81 -0.37 -8.02
CA ARG A 140 -16.59 0.70 -8.64
C ARG A 140 -17.95 0.82 -7.98
N HIS A 141 -18.34 2.05 -7.71
CA HIS A 141 -19.62 2.45 -7.19
C HIS A 141 -20.35 3.31 -8.22
N ARG A 142 -21.67 3.20 -8.26
CA ARG A 142 -22.49 4.19 -8.99
C ARG A 142 -22.28 5.55 -8.34
N ALA A 143 -22.20 6.62 -9.12
CA ALA A 143 -22.25 7.98 -8.55
C ALA A 143 -23.70 8.34 -8.18
N SER A 144 -24.17 7.90 -7.01
CA SER A 144 -25.53 8.20 -6.51
C SER A 144 -25.55 8.57 -5.03
N ALA A 145 -26.68 9.10 -4.56
CA ALA A 145 -26.85 9.50 -3.15
C ALA A 145 -26.74 8.31 -2.19
N GLU A 146 -27.11 7.11 -2.64
CA GLU A 146 -27.08 5.85 -1.89
C GLU A 146 -25.69 5.20 -1.85
N THR A 147 -24.69 5.80 -2.51
CA THR A 147 -23.30 5.30 -2.48
C THR A 147 -22.80 5.27 -1.05
N VAL A 148 -22.19 4.15 -0.66
CA VAL A 148 -21.52 3.98 0.64
C VAL A 148 -20.13 3.39 0.40
N LEU A 149 -19.11 4.16 0.76
CA LEU A 149 -17.70 3.78 0.73
C LEU A 149 -17.29 3.03 2.00
N GLY A 150 -16.15 2.33 1.93
CA GLY A 150 -15.56 1.60 3.05
C GLY A 150 -16.24 0.25 3.33
N THR A 151 -17.23 -0.15 2.52
CA THR A 151 -17.86 -1.48 2.61
C THR A 151 -16.84 -2.59 2.33
N THR A 152 -15.92 -2.35 1.39
CA THR A 152 -14.82 -3.26 1.06
C THR A 152 -13.89 -3.46 2.25
N THR A 153 -13.46 -2.36 2.87
CA THR A 153 -12.60 -2.36 4.06
C THR A 153 -13.27 -3.09 5.23
N GLU A 154 -14.55 -2.83 5.48
CA GLU A 154 -15.31 -3.48 6.56
C GLU A 154 -15.44 -5.00 6.34
N LEU A 155 -15.76 -5.43 5.11
CA LEU A 155 -15.82 -6.85 4.75
C LEU A 155 -14.48 -7.56 5.00
N LEU A 156 -13.37 -6.97 4.52
CA LEU A 156 -12.05 -7.56 4.69
C LEU A 156 -11.64 -7.61 6.17
N ALA A 157 -11.87 -6.54 6.92
CA ALA A 157 -11.53 -6.49 8.34
C ALA A 157 -12.32 -7.51 9.16
N VAL A 158 -13.64 -7.58 8.98
CA VAL A 158 -14.48 -8.53 9.73
C VAL A 158 -14.09 -9.98 9.43
N GLU A 159 -13.93 -10.31 8.15
CA GLU A 159 -13.74 -11.71 7.74
C GLU A 159 -12.29 -12.19 7.88
N LEU A 160 -11.30 -11.29 7.76
CA LEU A 160 -9.88 -11.66 7.72
C LEU A 160 -9.08 -11.16 8.93
N ALA A 161 -9.51 -10.09 9.62
CA ALA A 161 -8.90 -9.65 10.88
C ALA A 161 -9.76 -10.03 12.10
N GLY A 162 -11.03 -10.41 11.89
CA GLY A 162 -11.95 -10.87 12.94
C GLY A 162 -12.78 -9.77 13.60
N ALA A 163 -12.63 -8.50 13.20
CA ALA A 163 -13.43 -7.40 13.71
C ALA A 163 -13.54 -6.26 12.68
N ALA A 164 -14.60 -5.46 12.78
CA ALA A 164 -14.73 -4.24 11.99
C ALA A 164 -13.63 -3.22 12.36
N PRO A 165 -13.30 -2.27 11.47
CA PRO A 165 -12.41 -1.17 11.82
C PRO A 165 -12.96 -0.42 13.03
N THR A 166 -12.07 0.08 13.89
CA THR A 166 -12.46 0.83 15.08
C THR A 166 -12.40 2.33 14.86
N GLY A 167 -11.58 2.79 13.92
CA GLY A 167 -11.45 4.22 13.65
C GLY A 167 -11.08 4.56 12.22
N TRP A 168 -11.24 5.83 11.87
CA TRP A 168 -10.81 6.41 10.61
C TRP A 168 -10.29 7.84 10.79
N GLY A 169 -9.60 8.35 9.78
CA GLY A 169 -9.09 9.72 9.76
C GLY A 169 -8.45 10.09 8.43
N THR A 170 -8.05 11.35 8.28
CA THR A 170 -7.24 11.80 7.13
C THR A 170 -5.73 11.73 7.40
N HIS A 171 -5.37 11.36 8.63
CA HIS A 171 -4.03 11.31 9.19
C HIS A 171 -4.09 10.49 10.48
N GLU A 172 -2.93 10.10 10.99
CA GLU A 172 -2.81 9.44 12.27
C GLU A 172 -2.63 10.45 13.42
N PRO A 173 -3.14 10.14 14.63
CA PRO A 173 -4.00 9.02 14.95
C PRO A 173 -5.40 9.17 14.33
N ALA A 174 -5.98 8.06 13.88
CA ALA A 174 -7.37 8.00 13.40
C ALA A 174 -8.33 8.10 14.58
N THR A 175 -8.67 9.32 15.00
CA THR A 175 -9.44 9.60 16.22
C THR A 175 -10.95 9.48 16.06
N ARG A 176 -11.48 9.39 14.84
CA ARG A 176 -12.92 9.26 14.60
C ARG A 176 -13.33 7.80 14.67
N ALA A 177 -14.42 7.51 15.37
CA ALA A 177 -14.99 6.17 15.36
C ALA A 177 -15.39 5.75 13.93
N TRP A 178 -15.18 4.48 13.59
CA TRP A 178 -15.52 3.95 12.28
C TRP A 178 -17.00 4.19 11.96
N ASP A 179 -17.25 4.92 10.87
CA ASP A 179 -18.58 5.16 10.33
C ASP A 179 -18.48 5.33 8.80
N ARG A 180 -19.00 4.34 8.07
CA ARG A 180 -19.00 4.34 6.60
C ARG A 180 -19.74 5.53 6.00
N ARG A 181 -20.78 6.04 6.67
CA ARG A 181 -21.49 7.24 6.18
C ARG A 181 -20.62 8.47 6.28
N ALA A 182 -19.97 8.68 7.42
CA ALA A 182 -19.07 9.81 7.62
C ALA A 182 -17.83 9.75 6.69
N VAL A 183 -17.26 8.55 6.48
CA VAL A 183 -16.21 8.30 5.47
C VAL A 183 -16.69 8.71 4.08
N THR A 184 -17.92 8.33 3.73
CA THR A 184 -18.50 8.64 2.41
C THR A 184 -18.79 10.13 2.25
N GLU A 185 -19.29 10.79 3.29
CA GLU A 185 -19.58 12.24 3.28
C GLU A 185 -18.32 13.05 3.04
N VAL A 186 -17.22 12.75 3.75
CA VAL A 186 -15.94 13.45 3.55
C VAL A 186 -15.41 13.26 2.13
N ALA A 187 -15.52 12.06 1.57
CA ALA A 187 -15.13 11.82 0.19
C ALA A 187 -16.03 12.60 -0.78
N ARG A 188 -17.35 12.60 -0.55
CA ARG A 188 -18.34 13.28 -1.39
C ARG A 188 -18.15 14.79 -1.40
N GLU A 189 -17.89 15.42 -0.26
CA GLU A 189 -17.65 16.86 -0.13
C GLU A 189 -16.45 17.35 -0.93
N ARG A 190 -15.47 16.48 -1.15
CA ARG A 190 -14.23 16.79 -1.88
C ARG A 190 -14.32 16.47 -3.37
N MET A 191 -15.35 15.77 -3.82
CA MET A 191 -15.49 15.43 -5.24
C MET A 191 -15.57 16.70 -6.09
N PRO A 192 -14.90 16.75 -7.27
CA PRO A 192 -14.28 15.62 -7.96
C PRO A 192 -12.84 15.27 -7.53
N ASP A 193 -12.25 15.99 -6.58
CA ASP A 193 -10.86 15.76 -6.17
C ASP A 193 -10.71 14.40 -5.43
N PRO A 194 -9.65 13.63 -5.72
CA PRO A 194 -9.38 12.38 -5.03
C PRO A 194 -9.25 12.58 -3.52
N THR A 195 -9.87 11.67 -2.76
CA THR A 195 -9.85 11.72 -1.30
C THR A 195 -9.19 10.47 -0.72
N ARG A 196 -8.17 10.69 0.11
CA ARG A 196 -7.50 9.63 0.89
C ARG A 196 -7.98 9.64 2.34
N LEU A 197 -8.37 8.47 2.84
CA LEU A 197 -8.81 8.23 4.20
C LEU A 197 -8.08 7.00 4.75
N LEU A 198 -7.77 7.02 6.04
CA LEU A 198 -7.19 5.90 6.77
C LEU A 198 -8.29 5.17 7.52
N ALA A 199 -8.21 3.85 7.59
CA ALA A 199 -9.02 2.98 8.42
C ALA A 199 -8.10 2.14 9.33
N VAL A 200 -8.39 2.14 10.63
CA VAL A 200 -7.57 1.45 11.64
C VAL A 200 -8.40 0.48 12.47
N GLY A 201 -7.76 -0.58 12.91
CA GLY A 201 -8.34 -1.63 13.75
C GLY A 201 -7.97 -1.48 15.23
N SER A 202 -8.47 -2.42 16.02
CA SER A 202 -8.11 -2.54 17.44
C SER A 202 -6.77 -3.28 17.60
N PRO A 203 -6.12 -3.21 18.77
CA PRO A 203 -4.97 -4.06 19.07
C PRO A 203 -5.24 -5.58 18.95
N ALA A 204 -6.49 -6.02 19.13
CA ALA A 204 -6.88 -7.43 19.01
C ALA A 204 -7.16 -7.86 17.56
N ALA A 205 -7.45 -6.91 16.68
CA ALA A 205 -7.63 -7.12 15.24
C ALA A 205 -6.88 -6.01 14.47
N PRO A 206 -5.53 -6.05 14.44
CA PRO A 206 -4.75 -5.01 13.80
C PRO A 206 -5.11 -4.84 12.32
N LEU A 207 -5.39 -3.59 11.95
CA LEU A 207 -5.75 -3.16 10.60
C LEU A 207 -5.14 -1.79 10.36
N ALA A 208 -4.47 -1.62 9.22
CA ALA A 208 -3.94 -0.36 8.74
C ALA A 208 -4.19 -0.27 7.23
N MET A 209 -5.34 0.28 6.86
CA MET A 209 -5.77 0.42 5.47
C MET A 209 -5.92 1.88 5.07
N THR A 210 -5.67 2.13 3.79
CA THR A 210 -5.95 3.39 3.10
C THR A 210 -7.07 3.16 2.10
N ILE A 211 -8.10 4.01 2.18
CA ILE A 211 -9.19 4.11 1.24
C ILE A 211 -8.95 5.37 0.39
N THR A 212 -8.77 5.18 -0.91
CA THR A 212 -8.72 6.27 -1.89
C THR A 212 -10.01 6.25 -2.70
N ALA A 213 -10.75 7.35 -2.66
CA ALA A 213 -11.98 7.55 -3.42
C ALA A 213 -11.74 8.56 -4.54
N GLN A 214 -12.10 8.21 -5.76
CA GLN A 214 -11.92 9.08 -6.93
C GLN A 214 -13.15 9.10 -7.83
N ARG A 215 -13.44 10.25 -8.42
CA ARG A 215 -14.48 10.37 -9.44
C ARG A 215 -13.92 9.92 -10.79
N THR A 216 -14.66 9.06 -11.48
CA THR A 216 -14.35 8.65 -12.85
C THR A 216 -15.57 8.87 -13.76
N GLU A 217 -15.38 8.70 -15.07
CA GLU A 217 -16.48 8.72 -16.03
C GLU A 217 -17.51 7.60 -15.81
N HIS A 218 -17.09 6.51 -15.15
CA HIS A 218 -17.93 5.34 -14.88
C HIS A 218 -18.57 5.34 -13.49
N GLY A 219 -18.30 6.35 -12.66
CA GLY A 219 -18.86 6.45 -11.31
C GLY A 219 -17.84 6.94 -10.29
N VAL A 220 -17.83 6.31 -9.12
CA VAL A 220 -16.82 6.55 -8.08
C VAL A 220 -16.03 5.25 -7.91
N GLU A 221 -14.71 5.33 -7.95
CA GLU A 221 -13.85 4.19 -7.68
C GLU A 221 -13.27 4.31 -6.27
N GLU A 222 -13.31 3.20 -5.54
CA GLU A 222 -12.78 3.02 -4.20
C GLU A 222 -11.61 2.03 -4.29
N LEU A 223 -10.41 2.51 -4.02
CA LEU A 223 -9.22 1.68 -3.86
C LEU A 223 -8.92 1.51 -2.37
N THR A 224 -9.00 0.28 -1.87
CA THR A 224 -8.56 -0.13 -0.53
C THR A 224 -7.19 -0.79 -0.63
N THR A 225 -6.19 -0.21 0.03
CA THR A 225 -4.82 -0.78 0.10
C THR A 225 -4.33 -0.82 1.54
N GLY A 226 -3.42 -1.74 1.87
CA GLY A 226 -2.75 -1.75 3.17
C GLY A 226 -2.66 -3.14 3.78
N LEU A 227 -2.56 -3.17 5.10
CA LEU A 227 -2.25 -4.37 5.87
C LEU A 227 -3.36 -4.71 6.85
N LEU A 228 -3.56 -6.00 7.07
CA LEU A 228 -4.27 -6.53 8.23
C LEU A 228 -3.50 -7.71 8.82
N SER A 229 -3.63 -7.94 10.11
CA SER A 229 -3.09 -9.12 10.77
C SER A 229 -4.10 -10.25 10.77
N VAL A 230 -3.66 -11.46 10.41
CA VAL A 230 -4.46 -12.68 10.58
C VAL A 230 -4.09 -13.45 11.84
N GLY A 231 -3.22 -12.95 12.70
CA GLY A 231 -2.77 -13.61 13.93
C GLY A 231 -1.29 -13.97 13.94
N ALA A 232 -0.83 -14.66 14.98
CA ALA A 232 0.58 -15.04 15.11
C ALA A 232 0.98 -16.12 14.08
N PRO A 233 2.25 -16.16 13.62
CA PRO A 233 2.71 -17.22 12.73
C PRO A 233 2.53 -18.60 13.37
N GLY A 234 1.96 -19.54 12.61
CA GLY A 234 1.69 -20.90 13.07
C GLY A 234 0.38 -21.07 13.86
N ASP A 235 -0.37 -19.99 14.11
CA ASP A 235 -1.71 -20.09 14.70
C ASP A 235 -2.69 -20.78 13.73
N ALA A 236 -3.47 -21.75 14.25
CA ALA A 236 -4.49 -22.44 13.48
C ALA A 236 -5.58 -21.46 13.02
N ALA A 237 -5.94 -20.47 13.83
CA ALA A 237 -6.92 -19.46 13.46
C ALA A 237 -6.40 -18.55 12.33
N ALA A 238 -5.10 -18.23 12.33
CA ALA A 238 -4.46 -17.52 11.22
C ALA A 238 -4.53 -18.33 9.92
N SER A 239 -4.21 -19.63 9.98
CA SER A 239 -4.31 -20.51 8.81
C SER A 239 -5.73 -20.57 8.22
N VAL A 240 -6.76 -20.64 9.08
CA VAL A 240 -8.17 -20.60 8.65
C VAL A 240 -8.51 -19.28 7.97
N ARG A 241 -8.09 -18.14 8.54
CA ARG A 241 -8.35 -16.81 7.97
C ARG A 241 -7.66 -16.63 6.61
N VAL A 242 -6.43 -17.10 6.45
CA VAL A 242 -5.72 -17.09 5.15
C VAL A 242 -6.47 -17.97 4.13
N ALA A 243 -6.88 -19.18 4.50
CA ALA A 243 -7.63 -20.08 3.62
C ALA A 243 -9.00 -19.52 3.20
N ALA A 244 -9.60 -18.63 4.00
CA ALA A 244 -10.87 -17.98 3.71
C ALA A 244 -10.77 -16.87 2.64
N VAL A 245 -9.58 -16.36 2.32
CA VAL A 245 -9.38 -15.21 1.42
C VAL A 245 -10.10 -15.37 0.07
N PRO A 246 -9.98 -16.49 -0.69
CA PRO A 246 -10.72 -16.65 -1.94
C PRO A 246 -12.24 -16.57 -1.76
N GLN A 247 -12.78 -17.10 -0.67
CA GLN A 247 -14.22 -17.03 -0.38
C GLN A 247 -14.65 -15.60 -0.06
N VAL A 248 -13.84 -14.85 0.69
CA VAL A 248 -14.08 -13.42 0.98
C VAL A 248 -14.12 -12.60 -0.30
N LEU A 249 -13.16 -12.81 -1.22
CA LEU A 249 -13.15 -12.16 -2.53
C LEU A 249 -14.36 -12.55 -3.39
N GLY A 250 -14.81 -13.81 -3.30
CA GLY A 250 -16.05 -14.25 -3.92
C GLY A 250 -17.29 -13.51 -3.39
N ARG A 251 -17.35 -13.27 -2.07
CA ARG A 251 -18.42 -12.45 -1.45
C ARG A 251 -18.34 -10.99 -1.91
N LEU A 252 -17.14 -10.40 -1.97
CA LEU A 252 -16.94 -9.06 -2.51
C LEU A 252 -17.51 -8.93 -3.94
N ALA A 253 -17.25 -9.92 -4.80
CA ALA A 253 -17.79 -9.95 -6.16
C ALA A 253 -19.31 -10.15 -6.23
N ALA A 254 -19.91 -10.77 -5.21
CA ALA A 254 -21.36 -10.96 -5.14
C ALA A 254 -22.11 -9.71 -4.64
N THR A 255 -21.49 -8.92 -3.76
CA THR A 255 -22.12 -7.77 -3.09
C THR A 255 -21.78 -6.42 -3.73
N GLN A 256 -20.61 -6.28 -4.35
CA GLN A 256 -20.12 -5.05 -4.96
C GLN A 256 -19.71 -5.27 -6.42
N LEU A 257 -19.25 -4.21 -7.10
CA LEU A 257 -18.69 -4.29 -8.45
C LEU A 257 -17.16 -4.11 -8.39
N PRO A 258 -16.41 -5.13 -7.95
CA PRO A 258 -14.95 -5.07 -7.96
C PRO A 258 -14.45 -4.87 -9.40
N LEU A 259 -13.34 -4.17 -9.53
CA LEU A 259 -12.53 -4.13 -10.74
C LEU A 259 -11.41 -5.17 -10.63
N PHE A 260 -10.69 -5.11 -9.51
CA PHE A 260 -9.56 -5.98 -9.20
C PHE A 260 -9.41 -6.16 -7.70
N ALA A 261 -8.88 -7.31 -7.26
CA ALA A 261 -8.21 -7.38 -5.97
C ALA A 261 -7.03 -8.36 -6.01
N LEU A 262 -6.00 -8.09 -5.22
CA LEU A 262 -4.89 -8.99 -4.95
C LEU A 262 -4.64 -9.00 -3.44
N VAL A 263 -4.54 -10.21 -2.91
CA VAL A 263 -4.20 -10.45 -1.51
C VAL A 263 -2.96 -11.31 -1.47
N LEU A 264 -1.91 -10.77 -0.86
CA LEU A 264 -0.66 -11.47 -0.59
C LEU A 264 -0.54 -11.73 0.92
N ARG A 265 0.24 -12.74 1.30
CA ARG A 265 0.58 -13.04 2.68
C ARG A 265 2.06 -12.83 2.90
N ARG A 266 2.42 -12.21 4.02
CA ARG A 266 3.81 -12.19 4.50
C ARG A 266 3.86 -12.28 6.02
N PRO A 267 4.91 -12.88 6.59
CA PRO A 267 5.21 -12.70 7.99
C PRO A 267 5.72 -11.27 8.24
N GLY A 268 5.39 -10.72 9.41
CA GLY A 268 5.74 -9.34 9.77
C GLY A 268 5.41 -9.00 11.22
N ARG A 269 5.32 -7.69 11.51
CA ARG A 269 5.06 -7.16 12.85
C ARG A 269 3.56 -7.12 13.16
N ALA A 270 3.19 -7.36 14.41
CA ALA A 270 1.79 -7.35 14.84
C ALA A 270 1.18 -5.95 14.85
N ASP A 271 2.02 -4.91 14.99
CA ASP A 271 1.61 -3.50 14.92
C ASP A 271 1.48 -2.96 13.48
N LEU A 272 1.74 -3.80 12.47
CA LEU A 272 1.69 -3.47 11.05
C LEU A 272 2.62 -2.33 10.61
N ALA A 273 3.56 -1.90 11.46
CA ALA A 273 4.57 -0.93 11.08
C ALA A 273 5.70 -1.60 10.29
N GLN A 274 6.34 -0.84 9.41
CA GLN A 274 7.50 -1.28 8.65
C GLN A 274 8.79 -0.89 9.40
N ALA A 275 9.60 -1.89 9.72
CA ALA A 275 10.94 -1.69 10.25
C ALA A 275 11.98 -1.56 9.12
N PRO A 276 13.16 -0.96 9.39
CA PRO A 276 14.20 -0.79 8.39
C PRO A 276 15.08 -2.04 8.28
N ARG A 277 14.42 -3.18 8.06
CA ARG A 277 14.97 -4.54 8.04
C ARG A 277 14.36 -5.31 6.88
N MET A 278 15.10 -6.30 6.41
CA MET A 278 14.68 -7.17 5.34
C MET A 278 13.40 -7.90 5.73
N ALA A 279 12.35 -7.66 4.97
CA ALA A 279 11.11 -8.40 5.03
C ALA A 279 11.25 -9.71 4.25
N LEU A 280 10.56 -10.76 4.70
CA LEU A 280 10.33 -11.90 3.83
C LEU A 280 9.37 -11.48 2.70
N PRO A 281 9.66 -11.89 1.45
CA PRO A 281 8.84 -11.51 0.31
C PRO A 281 7.40 -12.04 0.48
N PRO A 282 6.39 -11.27 0.07
CA PRO A 282 5.01 -11.71 0.16
C PRO A 282 4.70 -12.80 -0.88
N VAL A 283 3.85 -13.76 -0.50
CA VAL A 283 3.38 -14.83 -1.36
C VAL A 283 1.91 -14.61 -1.75
N PRO A 284 1.51 -14.79 -3.02
CA PRO A 284 0.13 -14.67 -3.43
C PRO A 284 -0.80 -15.64 -2.71
N VAL A 285 -1.96 -15.15 -2.26
CA VAL A 285 -3.03 -15.98 -1.67
C VAL A 285 -4.22 -16.07 -2.62
N ALA A 286 -4.67 -14.93 -3.16
CA ALA A 286 -5.72 -14.90 -4.16
C ALA A 286 -5.71 -13.61 -4.98
N MET A 287 -6.19 -13.71 -6.21
CA MET A 287 -6.51 -12.57 -7.07
C MET A 287 -7.99 -12.62 -7.46
N LEU A 288 -8.62 -11.47 -7.59
CA LEU A 288 -9.98 -11.29 -8.09
C LEU A 288 -9.94 -10.41 -9.33
N LEU A 289 -10.50 -10.91 -10.42
CA LEU A 289 -10.81 -10.14 -11.61
C LEU A 289 -12.30 -9.89 -11.62
N GLY A 290 -12.69 -8.63 -11.46
CA GLY A 290 -14.08 -8.24 -11.44
C GLY A 290 -14.76 -8.37 -12.80
N ALA A 291 -16.08 -8.37 -12.82
CA ALA A 291 -16.84 -8.50 -14.07
C ALA A 291 -16.49 -7.44 -15.14
N PRO A 292 -16.22 -6.16 -14.79
CA PRO A 292 -15.73 -5.18 -15.75
C PRO A 292 -14.41 -5.60 -16.40
N SER A 293 -13.45 -6.09 -15.62
CA SER A 293 -12.14 -6.52 -16.13
C SER A 293 -12.22 -7.83 -16.91
N VAL A 294 -13.02 -8.82 -16.46
CA VAL A 294 -13.28 -10.05 -17.22
C VAL A 294 -13.82 -9.73 -18.62
N ARG A 295 -14.78 -8.79 -18.70
CA ARG A 295 -15.33 -8.33 -19.98
C ARG A 295 -14.31 -7.57 -20.81
N ALA A 296 -13.60 -6.60 -20.22
CA ALA A 296 -12.63 -5.76 -20.92
C ALA A 296 -11.46 -6.56 -21.51
N LEU A 297 -11.04 -7.60 -20.79
CA LEU A 297 -9.97 -8.53 -21.19
C LEU A 297 -10.46 -9.68 -22.07
N ALA A 298 -11.76 -9.76 -22.35
CA ALA A 298 -12.40 -10.85 -23.08
C ALA A 298 -12.02 -12.25 -22.55
N LEU A 299 -11.97 -12.41 -21.23
CA LEU A 299 -11.63 -13.68 -20.59
C LEU A 299 -12.82 -14.63 -20.64
N ASP A 300 -12.57 -15.88 -21.06
CA ASP A 300 -13.54 -16.97 -20.96
C ASP A 300 -13.51 -17.58 -19.55
N PRO A 301 -14.59 -17.49 -18.76
CA PRO A 301 -14.64 -18.07 -17.42
C PRO A 301 -14.38 -19.57 -17.38
N GLU A 302 -14.80 -20.33 -18.39
CA GLU A 302 -14.59 -21.79 -18.42
C GLU A 302 -13.12 -22.11 -18.67
N ALA A 303 -12.50 -21.50 -19.67
CA ALA A 303 -11.08 -21.65 -19.92
C ALA A 303 -10.21 -21.23 -18.72
N MET A 304 -10.57 -20.15 -18.02
CA MET A 304 -9.85 -19.69 -16.83
C MET A 304 -10.00 -20.65 -15.65
N ARG A 305 -11.19 -21.24 -15.48
CA ARG A 305 -11.43 -22.29 -14.48
C ARG A 305 -10.57 -23.52 -14.77
N ASP A 306 -10.60 -24.01 -16.01
CA ASP A 306 -9.95 -25.26 -16.37
C ASP A 306 -8.42 -25.13 -16.37
N ARG A 307 -7.89 -23.98 -16.77
CA ARG A 307 -6.43 -23.75 -16.84
C ARG A 307 -5.81 -23.32 -15.51
N PHE A 308 -6.48 -22.44 -14.76
CA PHE A 308 -5.90 -21.79 -13.58
C PHE A 308 -6.67 -22.08 -12.29
N GLY A 309 -7.68 -22.96 -12.31
CA GLY A 309 -8.50 -23.25 -11.14
C GLY A 309 -9.33 -22.05 -10.67
N ALA A 310 -9.64 -21.10 -11.57
CA ALA A 310 -10.45 -19.94 -11.24
C ALA A 310 -11.85 -20.37 -10.77
N VAL A 311 -12.32 -19.76 -9.69
CA VAL A 311 -13.67 -19.88 -9.18
C VAL A 311 -14.51 -18.75 -9.77
N VAL A 312 -15.56 -19.11 -10.52
CA VAL A 312 -16.52 -18.13 -11.03
C VAL A 312 -17.35 -17.58 -9.88
N ALA A 313 -17.32 -16.26 -9.71
CA ALA A 313 -18.01 -15.51 -8.68
C ALA A 313 -18.89 -14.41 -9.29
N GLY A 314 -19.56 -13.63 -8.45
CA GLY A 314 -20.47 -12.57 -8.90
C GLY A 314 -21.81 -13.08 -9.41
N ARG A 315 -22.49 -12.30 -10.26
CA ARG A 315 -23.82 -12.65 -10.77
C ARG A 315 -23.69 -13.42 -12.09
N PRO A 316 -24.60 -14.35 -12.42
CA PRO A 316 -24.48 -15.19 -13.62
C PRO A 316 -24.29 -14.43 -14.94
N ARG A 317 -24.85 -13.22 -15.06
CA ARG A 317 -24.74 -12.38 -16.28
C ARG A 317 -23.51 -11.46 -16.32
N ILE A 318 -22.82 -11.32 -15.19
CA ILE A 318 -21.63 -10.47 -15.03
C ILE A 318 -20.62 -11.24 -14.17
N PRO A 319 -20.00 -12.31 -14.72
CA PRO A 319 -19.11 -13.17 -13.96
C PRO A 319 -17.84 -12.42 -13.55
N ALA A 320 -17.42 -12.64 -12.32
CA ALA A 320 -16.08 -12.33 -11.84
C ALA A 320 -15.28 -13.63 -11.68
N LEU A 321 -13.96 -13.53 -11.63
CA LEU A 321 -13.07 -14.69 -11.45
C LEU A 321 -12.23 -14.51 -10.20
N VAL A 322 -12.29 -15.46 -9.27
CA VAL A 322 -11.37 -15.55 -8.13
C VAL A 322 -10.35 -16.64 -8.43
N LEU A 323 -9.07 -16.27 -8.47
CA LEU A 323 -7.95 -17.17 -8.67
C LEU A 323 -7.24 -17.40 -7.33
N PRO A 324 -7.44 -18.56 -6.69
CA PRO A 324 -6.70 -18.92 -5.49
C PRO A 324 -5.28 -19.39 -5.84
N PHE A 325 -4.31 -19.06 -5.02
CA PHE A 325 -2.92 -19.47 -5.18
C PHE A 325 -2.45 -20.31 -3.99
N GLY A 326 -1.43 -21.15 -4.20
CA GLY A 326 -0.80 -21.94 -3.13
C GLY A 326 -1.70 -23.00 -2.50
N ARG A 327 -2.72 -23.46 -3.22
CA ARG A 327 -3.59 -24.56 -2.78
C ARG A 327 -2.95 -25.94 -2.98
N SER A 328 -1.98 -26.03 -3.89
CA SER A 328 -1.24 -27.27 -4.15
C SER A 328 0.15 -27.13 -3.56
N PRO A 329 0.64 -28.09 -2.75
CA PRO A 329 1.96 -28.01 -2.14
C PRO A 329 3.11 -28.07 -3.15
N ASP A 330 2.85 -28.61 -4.35
CA ASP A 330 3.86 -28.79 -5.41
C ASP A 330 4.01 -27.57 -6.33
N ARG A 331 3.27 -26.48 -6.10
CA ARG A 331 3.28 -25.28 -6.96
C ARG A 331 3.67 -24.05 -6.16
N ASP A 332 4.59 -23.26 -6.73
CA ASP A 332 4.95 -21.96 -6.18
C ASP A 332 3.83 -20.94 -6.47
N PRO A 333 3.20 -20.33 -5.44
CA PRO A 333 2.17 -19.31 -5.63
C PRO A 333 2.63 -18.11 -6.48
N VAL A 334 3.91 -17.77 -6.44
CA VAL A 334 4.47 -16.67 -7.23
C VAL A 334 4.50 -17.03 -8.71
N GLU A 335 4.91 -18.26 -9.04
CA GLU A 335 4.87 -18.77 -10.42
C GLU A 335 3.44 -18.91 -10.93
N GLU A 336 2.50 -19.33 -10.08
CA GLU A 336 1.07 -19.40 -10.44
C GLU A 336 0.52 -18.01 -10.81
N LEU A 337 0.79 -16.99 -10.00
CA LEU A 337 0.41 -15.61 -10.31
C LEU A 337 1.08 -15.13 -11.61
N ALA A 338 2.38 -15.37 -11.77
CA ALA A 338 3.12 -14.98 -12.96
C ALA A 338 2.55 -15.62 -14.23
N ALA A 339 2.15 -16.90 -14.17
CA ALA A 339 1.53 -17.62 -15.29
C ALA A 339 0.17 -17.01 -15.68
N VAL A 340 -0.64 -16.60 -14.70
CA VAL A 340 -1.91 -15.92 -14.96
C VAL A 340 -1.67 -14.56 -15.61
N LEU A 341 -0.75 -13.75 -15.06
CA LEU A 341 -0.43 -12.43 -15.61
C LEU A 341 0.15 -12.51 -17.03
N ALA A 342 1.00 -13.51 -17.30
CA ALA A 342 1.53 -13.76 -18.63
C ALA A 342 0.44 -14.16 -19.64
N HIS A 343 -0.58 -14.90 -19.19
CA HIS A 343 -1.71 -15.28 -20.04
C HIS A 343 -2.62 -14.10 -20.40
N ILE A 344 -2.92 -13.24 -19.43
CA ILE A 344 -3.80 -12.08 -19.63
C ILE A 344 -3.06 -10.96 -20.41
N GLY A 345 -1.75 -10.85 -20.20
CA GLY A 345 -0.92 -9.73 -20.63
C GLY A 345 -0.86 -8.67 -19.54
N ARG A 346 0.34 -8.42 -19.00
CA ARG A 346 0.57 -7.52 -17.84
C ARG A 346 0.00 -6.11 -18.07
N ASP A 347 0.27 -5.53 -19.23
CA ASP A 347 -0.18 -4.17 -19.59
C ASP A 347 -1.71 -4.10 -19.73
N ARG A 348 -2.31 -5.20 -20.21
CA ARG A 348 -3.77 -5.29 -20.35
C ARG A 348 -4.48 -5.35 -19.01
N VAL A 349 -3.89 -6.02 -18.02
CA VAL A 349 -4.45 -6.02 -16.65
C VAL A 349 -4.50 -4.59 -16.15
N ALA A 350 -3.38 -3.86 -16.22
CA ALA A 350 -3.28 -2.48 -15.78
C ALA A 350 -4.31 -1.57 -16.46
N ASP A 351 -4.49 -1.70 -17.78
CA ASP A 351 -5.46 -0.90 -18.54
C ASP A 351 -6.92 -1.31 -18.26
N ALA A 352 -7.19 -2.59 -18.05
CA ALA A 352 -8.54 -3.10 -17.79
C ALA A 352 -9.09 -2.75 -16.40
N VAL A 353 -8.23 -2.33 -15.46
CA VAL A 353 -8.70 -1.85 -14.16
C VAL A 353 -9.11 -0.37 -14.20
N GLY A 354 -8.95 0.33 -15.34
CA GLY A 354 -9.33 1.74 -15.49
C GLY A 354 -8.59 2.69 -14.53
N MET A 355 -7.45 2.23 -14.02
CA MET A 355 -6.61 2.93 -13.07
C MET A 355 -5.94 4.09 -13.79
N ASP A 356 -6.08 5.30 -13.25
CA ASP A 356 -5.28 6.44 -13.70
C ASP A 356 -3.77 6.13 -13.56
N ASP A 357 -2.90 6.86 -14.26
CA ASP A 357 -1.47 6.57 -14.29
C ASP A 357 -0.85 6.49 -12.88
N ARG A 358 -1.36 7.27 -11.92
CA ARG A 358 -0.96 7.21 -10.51
C ARG A 358 -1.36 5.91 -9.81
N THR A 359 -2.58 5.44 -10.00
CA THR A 359 -3.03 4.18 -9.40
C THR A 359 -2.33 2.98 -10.07
N ARG A 360 -2.02 3.09 -11.37
CA ARG A 360 -1.22 2.12 -12.12
C ARG A 360 0.18 1.98 -11.51
N GLU A 361 0.84 3.11 -11.23
CA GLU A 361 2.13 3.12 -10.53
C GLU A 361 2.05 2.59 -9.10
N GLN A 362 0.95 2.84 -8.38
CA GLN A 362 0.75 2.34 -7.01
C GLN A 362 0.54 0.83 -6.95
N VAL A 363 -0.24 0.27 -7.87
CA VAL A 363 -0.44 -1.19 -7.96
C VAL A 363 0.82 -1.88 -8.45
N GLN A 364 1.54 -1.29 -9.40
CA GLN A 364 2.84 -1.80 -9.83
C GLN A 364 3.85 -1.80 -8.67
N ARG A 365 3.94 -0.69 -7.92
CA ARG A 365 4.81 -0.61 -6.73
C ARG A 365 4.36 -1.54 -5.59
N ALA A 366 3.06 -1.82 -5.46
CA ALA A 366 2.55 -2.79 -4.48
C ALA A 366 2.75 -4.26 -4.90
N ALA A 367 2.95 -4.53 -6.18
CA ALA A 367 3.25 -5.86 -6.72
C ALA A 367 4.76 -6.13 -6.86
N GLU A 368 5.59 -5.09 -6.90
CA GLU A 368 7.06 -5.14 -6.91
C GLU A 368 7.68 -5.10 -5.50
N GLN A 369 6.86 -4.95 -4.45
CA GLN A 369 7.22 -5.08 -3.02
C GLN A 369 6.77 -6.44 -2.49
#